data_AF-C1IPS6-F1
#
_entry.id   AF-C1IPS6-F1
#
_cell.length_a   1.000
_cell.length_b   1.000
_cell.length_c   1.000
_cell.angle_alpha   90.00
_cell.angle_beta   90.00
_cell.angle_gamma   90.00
#
_symmetry.space_group_name_H-M   'P 1'
#
loop_
_entity.id
_entity.type
_entity.pdbx_description
1 polymer ?
#
loop_
_entity_poly.entity_id
_entity_poly.type
_entity_poly.pdbx_seq_one_letter_code
_entity_poly.pdbx_strand_id
1 'polypeptide(L)'
;YNSEKVAVAVFPSSVYVKEVLAQLPKEIGVGLQNITFYDNGAYTGELSAEMLHDVGCNYLLIGHSERRSLFGETDQDVFKKLNKIIDTSVVPVVCIGESLEDRQGGRLEKVLTTQLSLILENLSIEQLAKVVIAYEPVWAIGTGVVASLEQVQETHQFIRSLVAKVDEN
;
A
#
# COMPACT_ATOMS: atom_id res chain seq x y z
N TYR A 1 -14.04 -10.26 16.60
CA TYR A 1 -14.63 -9.69 15.36
C TYR A 1 -15.13 -10.86 14.52
N ASN A 2 -16.05 -10.63 13.57
CA ASN A 2 -16.43 -11.68 12.63
C ASN A 2 -15.40 -11.67 11.47
N SER A 3 -14.49 -12.64 11.46
CA SER A 3 -13.42 -12.77 10.47
C SER A 3 -13.93 -13.11 9.06
N GLU A 4 -15.16 -13.59 8.91
CA GLU A 4 -15.80 -13.79 7.60
C GLU A 4 -16.29 -12.49 6.97
N LYS A 5 -16.43 -11.42 7.77
CA LYS A 5 -16.90 -10.10 7.31
C LYS A 5 -15.81 -9.05 7.26
N VAL A 6 -14.81 -9.17 8.11
CA VAL A 6 -13.74 -8.18 8.27
C VAL A 6 -12.41 -8.89 8.45
N ALA A 7 -11.49 -8.62 7.53
CA ALA A 7 -10.08 -8.98 7.70
C ALA A 7 -9.39 -7.95 8.59
N VAL A 8 -8.51 -8.42 9.47
CA VAL A 8 -7.70 -7.58 10.37
C VAL A 8 -6.24 -7.88 10.10
N ALA A 9 -5.43 -6.84 9.93
CA ALA A 9 -3.99 -6.97 9.78
C ALA A 9 -3.25 -5.97 10.68
N VAL A 10 -2.06 -6.37 11.16
CA VAL A 10 -1.14 -5.50 11.90
C VAL A 10 0.20 -5.41 11.17
N PHE A 11 0.80 -4.23 11.21
CA PHE A 11 2.09 -3.94 10.59
C PHE A 11 3.08 -3.48 11.67
N PRO A 12 3.66 -4.40 12.47
CA PRO A 12 4.65 -4.04 13.48
C PRO A 12 5.97 -3.61 12.83
N SER A 13 6.86 -3.00 13.62
CA SER A 13 8.25 -2.81 13.19
C SER A 13 8.87 -4.18 12.87
N SER A 14 9.71 -4.24 11.83
CA SER A 14 10.28 -5.48 11.29
C SER A 14 11.00 -6.32 12.36
N VAL A 15 11.63 -5.67 13.33
CA VAL A 15 12.34 -6.32 14.44
C VAL A 15 11.43 -7.12 15.39
N TYR A 16 10.12 -6.87 15.38
CA TYR A 16 9.12 -7.54 16.23
C TYR A 16 8.19 -8.48 15.46
N VAL A 17 8.29 -8.56 14.13
CA VAL A 17 7.34 -9.32 13.29
C VAL A 17 7.21 -10.77 13.70
N LYS A 18 8.33 -11.46 13.93
CA LYS A 18 8.34 -12.88 14.32
C LYS A 18 7.67 -13.11 15.67
N GLU A 19 7.89 -12.20 16.62
CA GLU A 19 7.27 -12.26 17.95
C GLU A 19 5.77 -12.02 17.84
N VAL A 20 5.34 -11.03 17.06
CA VAL A 20 3.93 -10.73 16.81
C VAL A 20 3.22 -11.90 16.14
N LEU A 21 3.83 -12.53 15.13
CA LEU A 21 3.30 -13.74 14.48
C LEU A 21 3.13 -14.91 15.45
N ALA A 22 4.06 -15.06 16.41
CA ALA A 22 3.99 -16.13 17.40
C ALA A 22 2.89 -15.93 18.45
N GLN A 23 2.55 -14.66 18.75
CA GLN A 23 1.59 -14.32 19.79
C GLN A 23 0.15 -14.10 19.28
N LEU A 24 -0.02 -13.71 18.02
CA LEU A 24 -1.35 -13.42 17.47
C LEU A 24 -2.07 -14.67 16.94
N PRO A 25 -3.42 -14.69 16.99
CA PRO A 25 -4.22 -15.69 16.29
C PRO A 25 -3.94 -15.68 14.79
N LYS A 26 -4.02 -16.84 14.12
CA LYS A 26 -3.75 -16.98 12.68
C LYS A 26 -4.73 -16.21 11.80
N GLU A 27 -5.89 -15.85 12.34
CA GLU A 27 -6.92 -15.06 11.68
C GLU A 27 -6.56 -13.56 11.59
N ILE A 28 -5.53 -13.11 12.32
CA ILE A 28 -4.98 -11.75 12.20
C ILE A 28 -3.79 -11.80 11.26
N GLY A 29 -3.89 -11.08 10.15
CA GLY A 29 -2.78 -10.89 9.23
C GLY A 29 -1.64 -10.12 9.86
N VAL A 30 -0.41 -10.49 9.52
CA VAL A 30 0.79 -9.71 9.87
C VAL A 30 1.51 -9.33 8.59
N GLY A 31 1.98 -8.09 8.52
CA GLY A 31 2.70 -7.58 7.37
C GLY A 31 3.94 -6.78 7.70
N LEU A 32 4.85 -6.68 6.72
CA LEU A 32 5.97 -5.75 6.79
C LEU A 32 5.53 -4.35 6.38
N GLN A 33 6.17 -3.33 6.96
CA GLN A 33 5.94 -1.93 6.65
C GLN A 33 6.66 -1.45 5.38
N ASN A 34 7.60 -2.25 4.87
CA ASN A 34 8.36 -1.99 3.65
C ASN A 34 9.20 -3.21 3.25
N ILE A 35 9.53 -3.34 1.96
CA ILE A 35 10.63 -4.15 1.43
C ILE A 35 11.43 -3.34 0.42
N THR A 36 12.58 -3.86 0.02
CA THR A 36 13.28 -3.39 -1.18
C THR A 36 12.73 -4.04 -2.44
N PHE A 37 12.96 -3.41 -3.60
CA PHE A 37 12.72 -4.01 -4.90
C PHE A 37 13.97 -4.66 -5.51
N TYR A 38 15.13 -4.50 -4.87
CA TYR A 38 16.33 -5.18 -5.32
C TYR A 38 16.28 -6.67 -5.01
N ASP A 39 16.87 -7.47 -5.90
CA ASP A 39 17.18 -8.87 -5.61
C ASP A 39 18.35 -8.99 -4.62
N ASN A 40 18.78 -10.22 -4.37
CA ASN A 40 19.94 -10.50 -3.53
C ASN A 40 21.17 -9.68 -3.96
N GLY A 41 21.71 -8.89 -3.03
CA GLY A 41 22.82 -8.00 -3.32
C GLY A 41 23.25 -7.15 -2.13
N ALA A 42 24.16 -6.21 -2.39
CA ALA A 42 24.77 -5.34 -1.38
C ALA A 42 23.85 -4.15 -1.01
N TYR A 43 22.77 -4.44 -0.29
CA TYR A 43 21.77 -3.47 0.16
C TYR A 43 21.62 -3.54 1.69
N THR A 44 22.72 -3.25 2.41
CA THR A 44 22.76 -3.32 3.87
C THR A 44 21.63 -2.51 4.52
N GLY A 45 20.82 -3.17 5.34
CA GLY A 45 19.69 -2.56 6.05
C GLY A 45 18.33 -2.74 5.38
N GLU A 46 18.28 -3.23 4.14
CA GLU A 46 17.02 -3.52 3.44
C GLU A 46 16.48 -4.92 3.76
N LEU A 47 15.16 -5.08 3.59
CA LEU A 47 14.44 -6.36 3.71
C LEU A 47 13.97 -6.81 2.33
N SER A 48 14.25 -8.04 1.94
CA SER A 48 13.84 -8.58 0.64
C SER A 48 12.42 -9.16 0.68
N ALA A 49 11.84 -9.40 -0.50
CA ALA A 49 10.56 -10.11 -0.62
C ALA A 49 10.67 -11.56 -0.10
N GLU A 50 11.80 -12.23 -0.31
CA GLU A 50 12.06 -13.57 0.21
C GLU A 50 12.05 -13.59 1.74
N MET A 51 12.62 -12.57 2.41
CA MET A 51 12.57 -12.46 3.87
C MET A 51 11.13 -12.29 4.38
N LEU A 52 10.29 -11.55 3.65
CA LEU A 52 8.87 -11.41 3.95
C LEU A 52 8.15 -12.76 3.88
N HIS A 53 8.42 -13.56 2.84
CA HIS A 53 7.86 -14.90 2.70
C HIS A 53 8.37 -15.86 3.78
N ASP A 54 9.67 -15.86 4.04
CA ASP A 54 10.33 -16.74 5.01
C ASP A 54 9.78 -16.53 6.43
N VAL A 55 9.57 -15.27 6.84
CA VAL A 55 9.01 -14.99 8.16
C VAL A 55 7.53 -15.36 8.27
N GLY A 56 6.82 -15.54 7.15
CA GLY A 56 5.42 -15.95 7.10
C GLY A 56 4.42 -14.78 7.14
N CYS A 57 4.83 -13.59 6.72
CA CYS A 57 3.91 -12.45 6.58
C CYS A 57 2.95 -12.65 5.40
N ASN A 58 1.71 -12.17 5.54
CA ASN A 58 0.67 -12.25 4.51
C ASN A 58 0.32 -10.88 3.91
N TYR A 59 0.87 -9.79 4.46
CA TYR A 59 0.61 -8.44 4.00
C TYR A 59 1.92 -7.67 3.78
N LEU A 60 1.89 -6.69 2.90
CA LEU A 60 2.98 -5.75 2.70
C LEU A 60 2.43 -4.33 2.51
N LEU A 61 2.89 -3.39 3.32
CA LEU A 61 2.64 -1.97 3.09
C LEU A 61 3.74 -1.38 2.17
N ILE A 62 3.34 -0.65 1.13
CA ILE A 62 4.26 0.06 0.22
C ILE A 62 3.68 1.41 -0.20
N GLY A 63 4.54 2.37 -0.52
CA GLY A 63 4.11 3.69 -0.99
C GLY A 63 3.54 4.57 0.11
N HIS A 64 3.80 4.27 1.38
CA HIS A 64 3.35 5.09 2.50
C HIS A 64 3.89 6.53 2.38
N SER A 65 3.08 7.52 2.74
CA SER A 65 3.43 8.95 2.62
C SER A 65 4.75 9.32 3.28
N GLU A 66 5.08 8.74 4.43
CA GLU A 66 6.38 8.91 5.10
C GLU A 66 7.55 8.39 4.26
N ARG A 67 7.38 7.27 3.55
CA ARG A 67 8.42 6.74 2.65
C ARG A 67 8.65 7.64 1.45
N ARG A 68 7.55 8.15 0.86
CA ARG A 68 7.60 9.07 -0.27
C ARG A 68 8.27 10.39 0.11
N SER A 69 7.88 10.98 1.23
CA SER A 69 8.33 12.31 1.65
C SER A 69 9.70 12.32 2.33
N LEU A 70 10.00 11.34 3.19
CA LEU A 70 11.24 11.33 4.00
C LEU A 70 12.36 10.51 3.36
N PHE A 71 12.01 9.48 2.58
CA PHE A 71 12.97 8.55 1.98
C PHE A 71 13.04 8.62 0.46
N GLY A 72 12.27 9.52 -0.17
CA GLY A 72 12.29 9.75 -1.61
C GLY A 72 11.73 8.58 -2.45
N GLU A 73 10.87 7.76 -1.87
CA GLU A 73 10.25 6.62 -2.57
C GLU A 73 9.34 7.09 -3.71
N THR A 74 9.65 6.67 -4.94
CA THR A 74 8.92 7.08 -6.15
C THR A 74 7.81 6.09 -6.53
N ASP A 75 6.87 6.52 -7.38
CA ASP A 75 5.83 5.61 -7.93
C ASP A 75 6.46 4.41 -8.65
N GLN A 76 7.60 4.62 -9.32
CA GLN A 76 8.34 3.56 -9.98
C GLN A 76 8.92 2.55 -8.98
N ASP A 77 9.38 3.00 -7.81
CA ASP A 77 9.88 2.12 -6.75
C ASP A 77 8.75 1.32 -6.11
N VAL A 78 7.61 1.96 -5.85
CA VAL A 78 6.40 1.30 -5.34
C VAL A 78 5.95 0.20 -6.31
N PHE A 79 5.89 0.50 -7.60
CA PHE A 79 5.51 -0.49 -8.62
C PHE A 79 6.51 -1.64 -8.70
N LYS A 80 7.82 -1.37 -8.63
CA LYS A 80 8.84 -2.44 -8.59
C LYS A 80 8.69 -3.34 -7.36
N LYS A 81 8.38 -2.79 -6.19
CA LYS A 81 8.10 -3.56 -4.96
C LYS A 81 6.83 -4.39 -5.09
N LEU A 82 5.77 -3.81 -5.65
CA LEU A 82 4.52 -4.51 -5.95
C LEU A 82 4.77 -5.75 -6.82
N ASN A 83 5.55 -5.60 -7.90
CA ASN A 83 5.89 -6.70 -8.80
C ASN A 83 6.69 -7.83 -8.12
N LYS A 84 7.40 -7.57 -7.02
CA LYS A 84 8.08 -8.64 -6.28
C LYS A 84 7.12 -9.59 -5.57
N ILE A 85 5.89 -9.15 -5.28
CA ILE A 85 4.96 -9.93 -4.46
C ILE A 85 3.59 -10.19 -5.12
N ILE A 86 3.25 -9.54 -6.23
CA ILE A 86 1.91 -9.59 -6.84
C ILE A 86 1.45 -11.00 -7.26
N ASP A 87 2.40 -11.86 -7.62
CA ASP A 87 2.15 -13.26 -8.03
C ASP A 87 2.31 -14.26 -6.88
N THR A 88 2.43 -13.76 -5.65
CA THR A 88 2.57 -14.56 -4.43
C THR A 88 1.26 -14.57 -3.64
N SER A 89 1.27 -15.21 -2.46
CA SER A 89 0.14 -15.19 -1.52
C SER A 89 0.09 -13.94 -0.63
N VAL A 90 1.01 -12.99 -0.81
CA VAL A 90 1.08 -11.75 -0.01
C VAL A 90 0.15 -10.72 -0.60
N VAL A 91 -0.66 -10.09 0.26
CA VAL A 91 -1.59 -9.02 -0.10
C VAL A 91 -0.84 -7.67 -0.04
N PRO A 92 -0.59 -7.01 -1.18
CA PRO A 92 -0.05 -5.66 -1.18
C PRO A 92 -1.11 -4.65 -0.71
N VAL A 93 -0.70 -3.78 0.21
CA VAL A 93 -1.41 -2.58 0.61
C VAL A 93 -0.63 -1.39 0.05
N VAL A 94 -1.11 -0.86 -1.07
CA VAL A 94 -0.50 0.27 -1.77
C VAL A 94 -1.12 1.56 -1.26
N CYS A 95 -0.30 2.39 -0.63
CA CYS A 95 -0.76 3.69 -0.18
C CYS A 95 -0.65 4.77 -1.26
N ILE A 96 -1.70 5.59 -1.33
CA ILE A 96 -1.80 6.75 -2.22
C ILE A 96 -2.41 7.93 -1.47
N GLY A 97 -2.10 9.14 -1.90
CA GLY A 97 -2.54 10.34 -1.21
C GLY A 97 -1.90 11.59 -1.75
N GLU A 98 -2.61 12.71 -1.62
CA GLU A 98 -2.17 14.03 -2.02
C GLU A 98 -1.74 14.88 -0.82
N SER A 99 -0.79 15.80 -1.03
CA SER A 99 -0.39 16.77 -0.02
C SER A 99 -1.47 17.85 0.22
N LEU A 100 -1.31 18.67 1.26
CA LEU A 100 -2.23 19.79 1.49
C LEU A 100 -2.19 20.79 0.33
N GLU A 101 -1.00 21.02 -0.21
CA GLU A 101 -0.79 21.92 -1.35
C GLU A 101 -1.50 21.39 -2.59
N ASP A 102 -1.44 20.07 -2.84
CA ASP A 102 -2.14 19.45 -3.95
C ASP A 102 -3.65 19.52 -3.77
N ARG A 103 -4.14 19.29 -2.55
CA ARG A 103 -5.56 19.40 -2.23
C ARG A 103 -6.07 20.82 -2.47
N GLN A 104 -5.39 21.82 -1.92
CA GLN A 104 -5.75 23.24 -2.07
C GLN A 104 -5.59 23.73 -3.51
N GLY A 105 -4.64 23.17 -4.25
CA GLY A 105 -4.40 23.47 -5.65
C GLY A 105 -5.32 22.74 -6.64
N GLY A 106 -6.29 21.94 -6.16
CA GLY A 106 -7.20 21.18 -7.03
C GLY A 106 -6.51 20.06 -7.82
N ARG A 107 -5.39 19.53 -7.31
CA ARG A 107 -4.54 18.53 -7.99
C ARG A 107 -4.79 17.10 -7.56
N LEU A 108 -5.74 16.84 -6.66
CA LEU A 108 -6.04 15.50 -6.13
C LEU A 108 -6.15 14.46 -7.25
N GLU A 109 -7.02 14.68 -8.23
CA GLU A 109 -7.26 13.67 -9.27
C GLU A 109 -6.01 13.37 -10.08
N LYS A 110 -5.23 14.41 -10.40
CA LYS A 110 -3.96 14.27 -11.11
C LYS A 110 -2.96 13.44 -10.29
N VAL A 111 -2.79 13.77 -9.00
CA VAL A 111 -1.85 13.06 -8.12
C VAL A 111 -2.22 11.59 -8.00
N LEU A 112 -3.49 11.29 -7.68
CA LEU A 112 -3.92 9.90 -7.50
C LEU A 112 -3.89 9.11 -8.81
N THR A 113 -4.20 9.74 -9.95
CA THR A 113 -4.05 9.11 -11.26
C THR A 113 -2.59 8.76 -11.55
N THR A 114 -1.66 9.68 -11.26
CA THR A 114 -0.22 9.44 -11.44
C THR A 114 0.28 8.32 -10.52
N GLN A 115 -0.09 8.34 -9.24
CA GLN A 115 0.34 7.31 -8.29
C GLN A 115 -0.18 5.90 -8.64
N LEU A 116 -1.32 5.81 -9.34
CA LEU A 116 -1.91 4.54 -9.77
C LEU A 116 -1.57 4.13 -11.19
N SER A 117 -1.01 5.01 -12.03
CA SER A 117 -0.90 4.77 -13.48
C SER A 117 -0.11 3.50 -13.79
N LEU A 118 1.07 3.32 -13.18
CA LEU A 118 1.88 2.12 -13.40
C LEU A 118 1.16 0.83 -13.01
N ILE A 119 0.33 0.87 -11.96
CA ILE A 119 -0.44 -0.28 -11.49
C ILE A 119 -1.56 -0.59 -12.50
N LEU A 120 -2.33 0.42 -12.90
CA LEU A 120 -3.48 0.28 -13.79
C LEU A 120 -3.09 -0.09 -15.22
N GLU A 121 -1.93 0.36 -15.69
CA GLU A 121 -1.44 0.11 -17.06
C GLU A 121 -0.74 -1.25 -17.23
N ASN A 122 -0.25 -1.85 -16.14
CA ASN A 122 0.65 -3.02 -16.25
C ASN A 122 0.16 -4.27 -15.51
N LEU A 123 -0.79 -4.15 -14.57
CA LEU A 123 -1.38 -5.34 -13.92
C LEU A 123 -2.56 -5.89 -14.72
N SER A 124 -2.68 -7.21 -14.76
CA SER A 124 -3.91 -7.86 -15.23
C SER A 124 -5.06 -7.63 -14.24
N ILE A 125 -6.30 -7.86 -14.68
CA ILE A 125 -7.49 -7.76 -13.80
C ILE A 125 -7.35 -8.72 -12.60
N GLU A 126 -6.82 -9.93 -12.80
CA GLU A 126 -6.60 -10.91 -11.74
C GLU A 126 -5.53 -10.46 -10.74
N GLN A 127 -4.49 -9.76 -11.20
CA GLN A 127 -3.48 -9.19 -10.32
C GLN A 127 -4.04 -7.99 -9.55
N LEU A 128 -4.77 -7.10 -10.23
CA LEU A 128 -5.38 -5.92 -9.63
C LEU A 128 -6.38 -6.30 -8.52
N ALA A 129 -7.13 -7.40 -8.69
CA ALA A 129 -8.05 -7.93 -7.69
C ALA A 129 -7.38 -8.35 -6.37
N LYS A 130 -6.05 -8.55 -6.36
CA LYS A 130 -5.28 -8.87 -5.15
C LYS A 130 -4.80 -7.63 -4.39
N VAL A 131 -4.85 -6.44 -5.00
CA VAL A 131 -4.27 -5.21 -4.44
C VAL A 131 -5.27 -4.49 -3.54
N VAL A 132 -4.84 -4.15 -2.34
CA VAL A 132 -5.55 -3.20 -1.48
C VAL A 132 -4.99 -1.80 -1.74
N ILE A 133 -5.84 -0.88 -2.17
CA ILE A 133 -5.49 0.54 -2.28
C ILE A 133 -5.88 1.24 -0.98
N ALA A 134 -4.90 1.79 -0.27
CA ALA A 134 -5.09 2.57 0.94
C ALA A 134 -4.99 4.07 0.60
N TYR A 135 -6.13 4.76 0.56
CA TYR A 135 -6.14 6.20 0.46
C TYR A 135 -5.79 6.82 1.81
N GLU A 136 -4.68 7.57 1.86
CA GLU A 136 -4.24 8.33 3.02
C GLU A 136 -4.20 9.84 2.67
N PRO A 137 -5.17 10.66 3.10
CA PRO A 137 -5.09 12.11 2.93
C PRO A 137 -3.90 12.64 3.73
N VAL A 138 -2.75 12.85 3.07
CA VAL A 138 -1.46 13.15 3.74
C VAL A 138 -1.57 14.38 4.63
N TRP A 139 -2.38 15.35 4.20
CA TRP A 139 -2.65 16.57 4.94
C TRP A 139 -3.46 16.39 6.25
N ALA A 140 -4.06 15.22 6.46
CA ALA A 140 -4.79 14.87 7.68
C ALA A 140 -3.99 13.96 8.63
N ILE A 141 -2.77 13.56 8.27
CA ILE A 141 -1.93 12.68 9.08
C ILE A 141 -1.16 13.50 10.12
N GLY A 142 -1.52 13.36 11.39
CA GLY A 142 -0.79 14.00 12.49
C GLY A 142 -0.89 15.53 12.54
N THR A 143 -1.71 16.15 11.68
CA THR A 143 -1.87 17.61 11.59
C THR A 143 -3.01 18.16 12.45
N GLY A 144 -3.85 17.28 13.00
CA GLY A 144 -5.09 17.66 13.71
C GLY A 144 -6.22 18.11 12.78
N VAL A 145 -5.98 18.22 11.48
CA VAL A 145 -7.01 18.41 10.46
C VAL A 145 -7.57 17.04 10.08
N VAL A 146 -8.89 16.90 10.05
CA VAL A 146 -9.55 15.63 9.74
C VAL A 146 -10.32 15.78 8.43
N ALA A 147 -10.11 14.84 7.49
CA ALA A 147 -10.90 14.79 6.27
C ALA A 147 -12.38 14.49 6.59
N SER A 148 -13.31 15.20 5.97
CA SER A 148 -14.72 14.91 6.16
C SER A 148 -15.08 13.56 5.52
N LEU A 149 -16.14 12.91 6.03
CA LEU A 149 -16.63 11.65 5.45
C LEU A 149 -17.00 11.78 3.97
N GLU A 150 -17.53 12.94 3.57
CA GLU A 150 -17.84 13.27 2.19
C GLU A 150 -16.57 13.30 1.32
N GLN A 151 -15.53 13.99 1.77
CA GLN A 151 -14.25 14.06 1.04
C GLN A 151 -13.61 12.68 0.88
N VAL A 152 -13.66 11.84 1.92
CA VAL A 152 -13.15 10.46 1.85
C VAL A 152 -13.96 9.64 0.86
N GLN A 153 -15.30 9.74 0.89
CA GLN A 153 -16.18 9.00 0.01
C GLN A 153 -16.03 9.41 -1.47
N GLU A 154 -15.94 10.71 -1.73
CA GLU A 154 -15.68 11.27 -3.07
C GLU A 154 -14.36 10.75 -3.63
N THR A 155 -13.28 10.83 -2.84
CA THR A 155 -11.97 10.31 -3.28
C THR A 155 -12.01 8.79 -3.51
N HIS A 156 -12.67 8.02 -2.63
CA HIS A 156 -12.84 6.59 -2.83
C HIS A 156 -13.65 6.26 -4.09
N GLN A 157 -14.67 7.05 -4.42
CA GLN A 157 -15.44 6.91 -5.65
C GLN A 157 -14.58 7.21 -6.88
N PHE A 158 -13.77 8.27 -6.83
CA PHE A 158 -12.83 8.60 -7.88
C PHE A 158 -11.82 7.47 -8.12
N ILE A 159 -11.19 6.93 -7.07
CA ILE A 159 -10.25 5.80 -7.16
C ILE A 159 -10.92 4.58 -7.82
N ARG A 160 -12.14 4.22 -7.39
CA ARG A 160 -12.89 3.12 -8.02
C ARG A 160 -13.18 3.39 -9.50
N SER A 161 -13.46 4.63 -9.88
CA SER A 161 -13.67 4.99 -11.29
C SER A 161 -12.42 4.81 -12.15
N LEU A 162 -11.21 4.97 -11.58
CA LEU A 162 -9.96 4.71 -12.29
C LEU A 162 -9.76 3.21 -12.52
N VAL A 163 -10.04 2.40 -11.49
CA VAL A 163 -9.96 0.93 -11.57
C VAL A 163 -10.98 0.37 -12.57
N ALA A 164 -12.22 0.87 -12.57
CA ALA A 164 -13.27 0.40 -13.48
C ALA A 164 -12.92 0.59 -14.97
N LYS A 165 -12.15 1.64 -15.32
CA LYS A 165 -11.69 1.85 -16.70
C LYS A 165 -10.73 0.77 -17.21
N VAL A 166 -10.11 0.00 -16.32
CA VAL A 166 -9.24 -1.12 -16.68
C VAL A 166 -10.06 -2.38 -16.95
N ASP A 167 -11.13 -2.60 -16.19
CA ASP A 167 -12.05 -3.74 -16.31
C ASP A 167 -12.91 -3.71 -17.59
N GLU A 168 -13.05 -2.53 -18.19
CA GLU A 168 -13.77 -2.33 -19.47
C GLU A 168 -12.92 -2.66 -20.72
N ASN A 169 -11.62 -2.95 -20.57
CA ASN A 169 -10.71 -3.33 -21.67
C ASN A 169 -10.59 -4.84 -21.85
#